data_AF-A0A8J2I3D2-F1
#
_entry.id   AF-A0A8J2I3D2-F1
#
_cell.length_a   1.000
_cell.length_b   1.000
_cell.length_c   1.000
_cell.angle_alpha   90.00
_cell.angle_beta   90.00
_cell.angle_gamma   90.00
#
_symmetry.space_group_name_H-M   'P 1'
#
loop_
_entity.id
_entity.type
_entity.pdbx_description
1 polymer ?
#
loop_
_entity_poly.entity_id
_entity_poly.type
_entity_poly.pdbx_seq_one_letter_code
_entity_poly.pdbx_strand_id
1 'polypeptide(L)'
;MESIRSSIRSFNVYIGRSTFGRIFRLHGCGHKDEILHTKFTTEVRAGLTSFFTMAYIIAVNATILADTGGNCVCNDATDPMCLTNTEYLICKQGKNFLNSQQLPLIQAQS
;
A
#
# COMPACT_ATOMS: atom_id res chain seq x y z
N MET A 1 25.18 -5.81 -16.09
CA MET A 1 24.58 -6.58 -14.98
C MET A 1 25.46 -6.60 -13.73
N GLU A 2 26.79 -6.74 -13.87
CA GLU A 2 27.74 -6.77 -12.74
C GLU A 2 27.77 -5.47 -11.90
N SER A 3 27.77 -4.29 -12.55
CA SER A 3 27.86 -2.99 -11.84
C SER A 3 26.69 -2.73 -10.89
N ILE A 4 25.48 -3.14 -11.26
CA ILE A 4 24.27 -2.98 -10.43
C ILE A 4 24.38 -3.82 -9.16
N ARG A 5 24.86 -5.07 -9.28
CA ARG A 5 25.03 -5.97 -8.13
C ARG A 5 26.08 -5.44 -7.16
N SER A 6 27.16 -4.86 -7.67
CA SER A 6 28.19 -4.21 -6.85
C SER A 6 27.62 -3.02 -6.07
N SER A 7 26.90 -2.12 -6.75
CA SER A 7 26.28 -0.96 -6.10
C SER A 7 25.26 -1.35 -5.04
N ILE A 8 24.41 -2.35 -5.31
CA ILE A 8 23.45 -2.89 -4.35
C ILE A 8 24.17 -3.47 -3.13
N ARG A 9 25.28 -4.18 -3.31
CA ARG A 9 26.04 -4.77 -2.19
C ARG A 9 26.64 -3.68 -1.31
N SER A 10 27.29 -2.69 -1.90
CA SER A 10 27.88 -1.56 -1.17
C SER A 10 26.83 -0.77 -0.40
N PHE A 11 25.67 -0.54 -1.02
CA PHE A 11 24.55 0.15 -0.39
C PHE A 11 23.96 -0.64 0.79
N ASN A 12 23.77 -1.97 0.64
CA ASN A 12 23.30 -2.82 1.74
C ASN A 12 24.27 -2.83 2.93
N VAL A 13 25.59 -2.89 2.68
CA VAL A 13 26.60 -2.84 3.74
C VAL A 13 26.62 -1.48 4.44
N TYR A 14 26.51 -0.39 3.67
CA TYR A 14 26.46 0.96 4.21
C TYR A 14 25.24 1.16 5.12
N ILE A 15 24.05 0.76 4.67
CA ILE A 15 22.82 0.86 5.48
C ILE A 15 22.86 -0.10 6.67
N GLY A 16 23.42 -1.30 6.53
CA GLY A 16 23.58 -2.25 7.64
C GLY A 16 24.39 -1.68 8.80
N ARG A 17 25.36 -0.80 8.53
CA ARG A 17 26.16 -0.11 9.55
C ARG A 17 25.51 1.16 10.12
N SER A 18 24.42 1.64 9.52
CA SER A 18 23.71 2.83 9.95
C SER A 18 22.84 2.57 11.20
N THR A 19 22.32 3.64 11.81
CA THR A 19 21.33 3.54 12.90
C THR A 19 20.07 2.78 12.48
N PHE A 20 19.68 2.91 11.20
CA PHE A 20 18.60 2.12 10.59
C PHE A 20 18.93 0.62 10.56
N GLY A 21 20.21 0.29 10.29
CA GLY A 21 20.74 -1.06 10.42
C GLY A 21 20.50 -1.67 11.81
N ARG A 22 20.71 -0.87 12.86
CA ARG A 22 20.60 -1.29 14.26
C ARG A 22 19.17 -1.46 14.75
N ILE A 23 18.23 -0.62 14.31
CA ILE A 23 16.81 -0.76 14.69
C ILE A 23 16.16 -1.97 14.00
N PHE A 24 16.49 -2.23 12.73
CA PHE A 24 15.98 -3.39 11.98
C PHE A 24 16.84 -4.66 12.12
N ARG A 25 17.89 -4.62 12.96
CA ARG A 25 18.80 -5.76 13.22
C ARG A 25 19.36 -6.39 11.94
N LEU A 26 19.71 -5.54 10.97
CA LEU A 26 20.27 -5.93 9.67
C LEU A 26 21.67 -6.51 9.83
N HIS A 27 22.06 -7.38 8.88
CA HIS A 27 23.39 -7.99 8.86
C HIS A 27 24.52 -6.95 8.89
N GLY A 28 25.39 -7.02 9.90
CA GLY A 28 26.54 -6.13 10.05
C GLY A 28 26.28 -4.86 10.88
N CYS A 29 25.17 -4.82 11.63
CA CYS A 29 24.84 -3.70 12.52
C CYS A 29 25.56 -3.73 13.89
N GLY A 30 26.23 -4.84 14.20
CA GLY A 30 26.98 -5.04 15.45
C GLY A 30 26.08 -5.20 16.68
N HIS A 31 24.81 -5.59 16.48
CA HIS A 31 23.89 -5.94 17.55
C HIS A 31 24.02 -7.43 17.89
N LYS A 32 23.93 -7.77 19.18
CA LYS A 32 24.02 -9.16 19.67
C LYS A 32 22.96 -10.10 19.06
N ASP A 33 21.80 -9.55 18.67
CA ASP A 33 20.71 -10.28 18.03
C ASP A 33 20.57 -9.90 16.55
N GLU A 34 21.67 -9.86 15.79
CA GLU A 34 21.59 -9.58 14.35
C GLU A 34 21.03 -10.78 13.57
N ILE A 35 20.22 -10.50 12.54
CA ILE A 35 19.65 -11.53 11.68
C ILE A 35 20.60 -11.74 10.51
N LEU A 36 21.32 -12.87 10.52
CA LEU A 36 22.25 -13.23 9.45
C LEU A 36 21.54 -13.30 8.09
N HIS A 37 22.25 -12.87 7.04
CA HIS A 37 21.80 -12.86 5.64
C HIS A 37 20.65 -11.90 5.27
N THR A 38 20.18 -11.05 6.19
CA THR A 38 19.19 -10.00 5.85
C THR A 38 19.81 -8.87 5.05
N LYS A 39 19.13 -8.45 3.99
CA LYS A 39 19.54 -7.34 3.11
C LYS A 39 18.41 -6.33 3.04
N PHE A 40 18.73 -5.06 3.27
CA PHE A 40 17.78 -3.95 3.19
C PHE A 40 16.99 -3.96 1.87
N THR A 41 17.67 -4.16 0.74
CA THR A 41 16.99 -4.16 -0.58
C THR A 41 16.00 -5.31 -0.77
N THR A 42 16.23 -6.46 -0.11
CA THR A 42 15.31 -7.60 -0.19
C THR A 42 14.05 -7.34 0.63
N GLU A 43 14.22 -6.81 1.84
CA GLU A 43 13.10 -6.46 2.72
C GLU A 43 12.24 -5.34 2.13
N VAL A 44 12.88 -4.28 1.60
CA VAL A 44 12.17 -3.18 0.93
C VAL A 44 11.38 -3.70 -0.26
N ARG A 45 11.93 -4.64 -1.04
CA ARG A 45 11.20 -5.24 -2.17
C ARG A 45 9.97 -6.02 -1.67
N ALA A 46 10.11 -6.82 -0.61
CA ALA A 46 9.00 -7.56 -0.03
C ALA A 46 7.88 -6.62 0.49
N GLY A 47 8.26 -5.54 1.16
CA GLY A 47 7.33 -4.52 1.63
C GLY A 47 6.64 -3.76 0.50
N LEU A 48 7.40 -3.33 -0.51
CA LEU A 48 6.86 -2.62 -1.67
C LEU A 48 5.88 -3.48 -2.47
N THR A 49 6.18 -4.76 -2.67
CA THR A 49 5.24 -5.67 -3.35
C THR A 49 3.92 -5.71 -2.59
N SER A 50 3.95 -5.93 -1.27
CA SER A 50 2.75 -5.99 -0.44
C SER A 50 1.96 -4.67 -0.46
N PHE A 51 2.68 -3.53 -0.35
CA PHE A 51 2.08 -2.20 -0.44
C PHE A 51 1.38 -1.97 -1.77
N PHE A 52 2.05 -2.26 -2.89
CA PHE A 52 1.46 -2.11 -4.21
C PHE A 52 0.30 -3.08 -4.45
N THR A 53 0.35 -4.30 -3.91
CA THR A 53 -0.78 -5.23 -3.99
C THR A 53 -2.00 -4.67 -3.27
N MET A 54 -1.86 -4.16 -2.05
CA MET A 54 -2.98 -3.55 -1.33
C MET A 54 -3.47 -2.26 -2.01
N ALA A 55 -2.55 -1.43 -2.49
CA ALA A 55 -2.89 -0.22 -3.24
C ALA A 55 -3.65 -0.56 -4.54
N TYR A 56 -3.24 -1.62 -5.25
CA TYR A 56 -3.92 -2.10 -6.44
C TYR A 56 -5.35 -2.56 -6.13
N ILE A 57 -5.55 -3.38 -5.09
CA ILE A 57 -6.88 -3.85 -4.67
C ILE A 57 -7.82 -2.67 -4.41
N ILE A 58 -7.34 -1.64 -3.71
CA ILE A 58 -8.10 -0.43 -3.41
C ILE A 58 -8.36 0.39 -4.70
N ALA A 59 -7.36 0.51 -5.57
CA ALA A 59 -7.45 1.33 -6.78
C ALA A 59 -8.35 0.73 -7.87
N VAL A 60 -8.35 -0.60 -8.05
CA VAL A 60 -9.15 -1.25 -9.10
C VAL A 60 -10.62 -1.39 -8.77
N ASN A 61 -10.96 -1.27 -7.48
CA ASN A 61 -12.34 -1.34 -7.06
C ASN A 61 -12.73 -0.19 -6.13
N ALA A 62 -13.21 0.88 -6.77
CA ALA A 62 -13.76 2.04 -6.08
C ALA A 62 -14.96 1.71 -5.17
N THR A 63 -15.62 0.57 -5.37
CA THR A 63 -16.73 0.15 -4.48
C THR A 63 -16.24 -0.12 -3.06
N ILE A 64 -15.00 -0.59 -2.89
CA ILE A 64 -14.41 -0.84 -1.57
C ILE A 64 -14.18 0.48 -0.81
N LEU A 65 -13.71 1.53 -1.50
CA LEU A 65 -13.64 2.87 -0.91
C LEU A 65 -15.03 3.44 -0.64
N ALA A 66 -15.98 3.25 -1.56
CA ALA A 66 -17.33 3.74 -1.40
C ALA A 66 -18.05 3.09 -0.23
N ASP A 67 -17.82 1.80 0.05
CA ASP A 67 -18.43 1.05 1.16
C ASP A 67 -18.03 1.56 2.54
N THR A 68 -16.87 2.22 2.66
CA THR A 68 -16.48 2.93 3.89
C THR A 68 -17.17 4.29 4.07
N GLY A 69 -18.00 4.71 3.12
CA GLY A 69 -18.65 6.02 3.10
C GLY A 69 -17.79 7.14 2.49
N GLY A 70 -16.51 6.86 2.24
CA GLY A 70 -15.58 7.80 1.60
C GLY A 70 -15.61 9.18 2.25
N ASN A 71 -15.88 10.21 1.44
CA ASN A 71 -15.95 11.61 1.89
C ASN A 71 -17.40 12.11 2.11
N CYS A 72 -18.38 11.20 2.09
CA CYS A 72 -19.79 11.49 2.36
C CYS A 72 -20.03 11.43 3.87
N VAL A 73 -20.59 12.50 4.46
CA VAL A 73 -20.83 12.58 5.90
C VAL A 73 -22.25 12.14 6.22
N CYS A 74 -22.40 11.21 7.17
CA CYS A 74 -23.68 10.81 7.75
C CYS A 74 -23.93 11.65 9.00
N ASN A 75 -24.95 12.51 9.00
CA ASN A 75 -25.29 13.40 10.14
C ASN A 75 -26.55 12.95 10.91
N ASP A 76 -27.04 11.73 10.68
CA ASP A 76 -28.27 11.25 11.31
C ASP A 76 -28.01 10.59 12.67
N ALA A 77 -28.63 11.13 13.73
CA ALA A 77 -28.53 10.60 15.09
C ALA A 77 -29.36 9.32 15.32
N THR A 78 -30.32 9.04 14.43
CA THR A 78 -31.24 7.89 14.51
C THR A 78 -30.79 6.69 13.69
N ASP A 79 -29.94 6.87 12.66
CA ASP A 79 -29.39 5.77 11.84
C ASP A 79 -27.87 5.94 11.68
N PRO A 80 -27.05 5.26 12.51
CA PRO A 80 -25.60 5.38 12.47
C PRO A 80 -24.97 4.83 11.18
N MET A 81 -25.73 4.13 10.35
CA MET A 81 -25.27 3.57 9.07
C MET A 81 -25.82 4.32 7.86
N CYS A 82 -26.63 5.37 8.04
CA CYS A 82 -27.28 6.15 6.99
C CYS A 82 -27.87 5.29 5.86
N LEU A 83 -28.53 4.18 6.19
CA LEU A 83 -29.09 3.24 5.23
C LEU A 83 -30.34 3.79 4.56
N THR A 84 -31.09 4.64 5.27
CA THR A 84 -32.32 5.26 4.76
C THR A 84 -32.13 6.68 4.24
N ASN A 85 -30.94 7.27 4.41
CA ASN A 85 -30.67 8.63 3.97
C ASN A 85 -30.38 8.66 2.45
N THR A 86 -31.33 9.18 1.68
CA THR A 86 -31.24 9.27 0.23
C THR A 86 -30.09 10.16 -0.27
N GLU A 87 -29.75 11.25 0.43
CA GLU A 87 -28.61 12.11 0.05
C GLU A 87 -27.27 11.37 0.21
N TYR A 88 -27.13 10.58 1.29
CA TYR A 88 -25.96 9.76 1.51
C TYR A 88 -25.82 8.66 0.44
N LEU A 89 -26.92 7.98 0.10
CA LEU A 89 -26.94 6.96 -0.94
C LEU A 89 -26.57 7.55 -2.31
N ILE A 90 -27.10 8.73 -2.67
CA ILE A 90 -26.77 9.42 -3.93
C ILE A 90 -25.29 9.85 -3.95
N CYS A 91 -24.76 10.36 -2.84
CA CYS A 91 -23.35 10.73 -2.72
C CYS A 91 -22.42 9.51 -2.91
N LYS A 92 -22.74 8.40 -2.24
CA LYS A 92 -22.02 7.12 -2.37
C LYS A 92 -22.06 6.60 -3.81
N GLN A 93 -23.22 6.65 -4.45
CA GLN A 93 -23.41 6.12 -5.80
C GLN A 93 -22.81 7.03 -6.90
N GLY A 94 -22.95 8.35 -6.78
CA GLY A 94 -22.37 9.31 -7.73
C GLY A 94 -20.83 9.25 -7.77
N LYS A 95 -20.19 8.94 -6.65
CA LYS A 95 -18.73 8.71 -6.60
C LYS A 95 -18.31 7.40 -7.26
N ASN A 96 -19.12 6.34 -7.17
CA ASN A 96 -18.88 5.11 -7.91
C ASN A 96 -18.84 5.38 -9.43
N PHE A 97 -19.80 6.13 -9.96
CA PHE A 97 -19.88 6.42 -11.40
C PHE A 97 -18.74 7.29 -11.95
N LEU A 98 -18.24 8.27 -11.19
CA LEU A 98 -17.06 9.05 -11.61
C LEU A 98 -15.77 8.21 -11.64
N ASN A 99 -15.70 7.12 -10.86
CA ASN A 99 -14.58 6.19 -10.87
C ASN A 99 -14.76 5.07 -11.93
N SER A 100 -16.00 4.75 -12.32
CA SER A 100 -16.32 3.79 -13.37
C SER A 100 -15.83 4.19 -14.77
N GLN A 101 -15.50 5.47 -15.01
CA GLN A 101 -14.86 5.89 -16.26
C GLN A 101 -13.38 5.46 -16.38
N GLN A 102 -12.81 4.86 -15.32
CA GLN A 102 -11.51 4.18 -15.33
C GLN A 102 -11.63 2.67 -15.67
N LEU A 103 -12.84 2.15 -15.93
CA LEU A 103 -13.05 0.74 -16.32
C LEU A 103 -13.28 0.54 -17.83
N PRO A 104 -12.33 0.96 -18.69
CA PRO A 104 -12.11 0.22 -19.93
C PRO A 104 -10.63 -0.11 -20.19
N LEU A 105 -9.89 -0.69 -19.22
CA LEU A 105 -8.55 -1.24 -19.47
C LEU A 105 -8.31 -2.65 -18.90
N ILE A 106 -9.36 -3.49 -18.82
CA ILE A 106 -9.21 -4.93 -18.47
C ILE A 106 -9.91 -5.87 -19.48
N GLN A 107 -10.16 -5.41 -20.71
CA GLN A 107 -10.66 -6.26 -21.81
C GLN A 107 -9.69 -6.30 -23.03
N ALA A 108 -8.44 -5.83 -22.90
CA ALA A 108 -7.48 -5.77 -24.02
C ALA A 108 -6.12 -6.46 -23.77
N GLN A 109 -6.06 -7.44 -22.87
CA GLN A 109 -4.91 -8.33 -22.69
C GLN A 109 -5.39 -9.73 -22.28
N SER A 110 -6.12 -10.40 -23.18
CA SER A 110 -6.14 -11.86 -23.27
C SER A 110 -5.43 -12.25 -24.54
#